data_AF-A0A8T3PZR5-F1
#
_entry.id   AF-A0A8T3PZR5-F1
#
_cell.length_a   1.000
_cell.length_b   1.000
_cell.length_c   1.000
_cell.angle_alpha   90.00
_cell.angle_beta   90.00
_cell.angle_gamma   90.00
#
_symmetry.space_group_name_H-M   'P 1'
#
loop_
_entity.id
_entity.type
_entity.pdbx_description
1 polymer ?
#
loop_
_entity_poly.entity_id
_entity_poly.type
_entity_poly.pdbx_seq_one_letter_code
_entity_poly.pdbx_strand_id
1 'polypeptide(L)'
;MAAKRDKSAKGGGRDKRFDPEKQYDQFPSGEDIGFGRSDGYNELVQINDRRWFNDDALGNPVIRAFIEAWEQEQICISYLQLKSSTRESEWFIHKPHVALAGSEKKTGIAGNAPGFDAGQSIGTFVINHHRTLALRPVRAMVVSDGSTVGQIVHKGDGS
;
A
#
# COMPACT_ATOMS: atom_id res chain seq x y z
N MET A 1 -32.19 0.36 57.44
CA MET A 1 -32.25 1.75 56.95
C MET A 1 -31.35 1.85 55.73
N ALA A 2 -31.93 2.16 54.56
CA ALA A 2 -31.21 2.30 53.30
C ALA A 2 -30.71 3.75 53.15
N ALA A 3 -29.40 3.93 53.00
CA ALA A 3 -28.83 5.21 52.57
C ALA A 3 -28.94 5.31 51.05
N LYS A 4 -29.71 6.31 50.60
CA LYS A 4 -29.89 6.69 49.19
C LYS A 4 -28.54 7.02 48.56
N ARG A 5 -28.16 6.30 47.50
CA ARG A 5 -27.11 6.75 46.58
C ARG A 5 -27.71 7.73 45.60
N ASP A 6 -27.14 8.91 45.58
CA ASP A 6 -27.54 10.05 44.77
C ASP A 6 -27.37 9.74 43.27
N LYS A 7 -28.39 10.10 42.49
CA LYS A 7 -28.42 9.98 41.03
C LYS A 7 -27.99 11.32 40.44
N SER A 8 -26.69 11.52 40.21
CA SER A 8 -26.24 12.69 39.45
C SER A 8 -24.87 12.48 38.81
N ALA A 9 -24.85 11.74 37.71
CA ALA A 9 -23.85 11.91 36.66
C ALA A 9 -24.40 11.39 35.32
N LYS A 10 -25.34 12.15 34.72
CA LYS A 10 -25.59 12.09 33.28
C LYS A 10 -24.80 13.23 32.63
N GLY A 11 -23.98 12.86 31.64
CA GLY A 11 -23.25 13.78 30.76
C GLY A 11 -21.74 13.64 30.97
N GLY A 12 -20.93 13.25 30.00
CA GLY A 12 -21.15 12.98 28.59
C GLY A 12 -19.77 12.69 28.03
N GLY A 13 -19.45 11.41 27.84
CA GLY A 13 -18.22 10.98 27.19
C GLY A 13 -18.58 9.75 26.37
N ARG A 14 -19.08 9.98 25.15
CA ARG A 14 -19.15 8.88 24.18
C ARG A 14 -17.74 8.36 24.04
N ASP A 15 -17.57 7.12 24.48
CA ASP A 15 -16.56 6.16 24.07
C ASP A 15 -16.06 6.48 22.65
N LYS A 16 -15.00 7.31 22.55
CA LYS A 16 -14.29 7.57 21.30
C LYS A 16 -13.45 6.33 21.03
N ARG A 17 -14.10 5.23 20.68
CA ARG A 17 -13.38 4.04 20.22
C ARG A 17 -12.51 4.47 19.06
N PHE A 18 -11.21 4.23 19.20
CA PHE A 18 -10.23 4.47 18.14
C PHE A 18 -10.72 3.74 16.88
N ASP A 19 -10.99 4.52 15.83
CA ASP A 19 -11.37 4.02 14.51
C ASP A 19 -10.15 4.20 13.61
N PRO A 20 -9.36 3.13 13.36
CA PRO A 20 -8.11 3.23 12.62
C PRO A 20 -8.32 3.74 11.19
N GLU A 21 -9.46 3.40 10.57
CA GLU A 21 -9.74 3.79 9.19
C GLU A 21 -9.92 5.31 9.07
N LYS A 22 -10.63 5.92 10.03
CA LYS A 22 -10.80 7.38 10.10
C LYS A 22 -9.51 8.16 10.40
N GLN A 23 -8.47 7.51 10.89
CA GLN A 23 -7.19 8.17 11.11
C GLN A 23 -6.41 8.31 9.80
N TYR A 24 -6.47 7.31 8.92
CA TYR A 24 -5.77 7.36 7.64
C TYR A 24 -6.40 8.37 6.68
N ASP A 25 -7.72 8.55 6.75
CA ASP A 25 -8.45 9.55 5.95
C ASP A 25 -8.19 11.00 6.41
N GLN A 26 -7.46 11.23 7.50
CA GLN A 26 -7.02 12.58 7.92
C GLN A 26 -5.76 13.05 7.21
N PHE A 27 -4.99 12.14 6.59
CA PHE A 27 -3.86 12.53 5.77
C PHE A 27 -4.35 13.07 4.42
N PRO A 28 -3.66 14.06 3.82
CA PRO A 28 -3.99 14.51 2.48
C PRO A 28 -3.85 13.36 1.48
N SER A 29 -4.64 13.37 0.41
CA SER A 29 -4.37 12.48 -0.72
C SER A 29 -3.08 12.94 -1.42
N GLY A 30 -2.35 12.01 -2.03
CA GLY A 30 -1.18 12.37 -2.84
C GLY A 30 -1.54 13.31 -4.01
N GLU A 31 -2.71 13.13 -4.62
CA GLU A 31 -3.17 13.97 -5.73
C GLU A 31 -3.35 15.44 -5.32
N ASP A 32 -3.95 15.70 -4.15
CA ASP A 32 -4.19 17.07 -3.64
C ASP A 32 -2.90 17.87 -3.42
N ILE A 33 -1.76 17.20 -3.30
CA ILE A 33 -0.44 17.82 -3.05
C ILE A 33 0.56 17.59 -4.17
N GLY A 34 0.10 17.24 -5.39
CA GLY A 34 0.95 17.14 -6.59
C GLY A 34 1.76 15.85 -6.69
N PHE A 35 1.29 14.77 -6.08
CA PHE A 35 1.86 13.42 -6.15
C PHE A 35 0.77 12.42 -6.55
N GLY A 36 0.10 12.70 -7.68
CA GLY A 36 -0.94 11.86 -8.27
C GLY A 36 -0.40 10.96 -9.39
N ARG A 37 -1.30 10.25 -10.05
CA ARG A 37 -0.96 9.32 -11.16
C ARG A 37 -0.27 10.00 -12.33
N SER A 38 -0.62 11.26 -12.61
CA SER A 38 0.03 12.10 -13.62
C SER A 38 1.55 12.17 -13.45
N ASP A 39 2.03 12.03 -12.21
CA ASP A 39 3.44 12.16 -11.83
C ASP A 39 4.10 10.79 -11.55
N GLY A 40 3.41 9.69 -11.88
CA GLY A 40 3.88 8.33 -11.64
C GLY A 40 3.75 7.85 -10.19
N TYR A 41 2.83 8.44 -9.42
CA TYR A 41 2.52 8.05 -8.04
C TYR A 41 1.16 7.34 -7.93
N ASN A 42 0.95 6.61 -6.83
CA ASN A 42 -0.33 6.01 -6.42
C ASN A 42 -0.88 4.95 -7.41
N GLU A 43 -0.02 4.38 -8.25
CA GLU A 43 -0.37 3.30 -9.16
C GLU A 43 0.53 2.09 -8.92
N LEU A 44 -0.09 0.95 -8.64
CA LEU A 44 0.58 -0.33 -8.47
C LEU A 44 0.65 -1.01 -9.83
N VAL A 45 1.87 -1.12 -10.37
CA VAL A 45 2.11 -1.59 -11.74
C VAL A 45 2.86 -2.91 -11.68
N GLN A 46 2.33 -3.95 -12.34
CA GLN A 46 3.09 -5.17 -12.59
C GLN A 46 4.22 -4.88 -13.60
N ILE A 47 5.47 -5.09 -13.19
CA ILE A 47 6.65 -4.75 -13.98
C ILE A 47 7.17 -5.91 -14.84
N ASN A 48 6.80 -7.15 -14.52
CA ASN A 48 7.11 -8.32 -15.35
C ASN A 48 6.01 -8.71 -16.34
N ASP A 49 5.21 -7.73 -16.79
CA ASP A 49 4.22 -7.92 -17.84
C ASP A 49 4.87 -7.76 -19.23
N ARG A 50 4.65 -8.74 -20.12
CA ARG A 50 5.16 -8.80 -21.49
C ARG A 50 4.89 -7.53 -22.31
N ARG A 51 3.78 -6.82 -22.04
CA ARG A 51 3.36 -5.61 -22.77
C ARG A 51 4.33 -4.44 -22.59
N TRP A 52 5.18 -4.46 -21.56
CA TRP A 52 6.18 -3.43 -21.32
C TRP A 52 7.47 -3.60 -22.13
N PHE A 53 7.62 -4.73 -22.83
CA PHE A 53 8.86 -5.09 -23.52
C PHE A 53 8.64 -5.17 -25.03
N ASN A 54 9.65 -4.78 -25.81
CA ASN A 54 9.66 -5.01 -27.26
C ASN A 54 10.41 -6.31 -27.59
N ASP A 55 10.37 -6.74 -28.86
CA ASP A 55 11.00 -8.00 -29.28
C ASP A 55 12.52 -7.97 -29.14
N ASP A 56 13.16 -6.81 -29.29
CA ASP A 56 14.60 -6.64 -29.06
C ASP A 56 14.97 -6.95 -27.60
N ALA A 57 14.17 -6.47 -26.63
CA ALA A 57 14.38 -6.74 -25.22
C ALA A 57 14.24 -8.24 -24.88
N LEU A 58 13.38 -8.97 -25.58
CA LEU A 58 13.24 -10.42 -25.43
C LEU A 58 14.45 -11.21 -25.91
N GLY A 59 15.34 -10.60 -26.71
CA GLY A 59 16.63 -11.19 -27.04
C GLY A 59 17.53 -11.38 -25.81
N ASN A 60 17.27 -10.64 -24.71
CA ASN A 60 17.99 -10.80 -23.46
C ASN A 60 17.41 -11.97 -22.63
N PRO A 61 18.20 -13.01 -22.31
CA PRO A 61 17.71 -14.17 -21.57
C PRO A 61 17.21 -13.84 -20.15
N VAL A 62 17.73 -12.78 -19.52
CA VAL A 62 17.30 -12.35 -18.18
C VAL A 62 15.90 -11.71 -18.24
N ILE A 63 15.65 -10.85 -19.23
CA ILE A 63 14.33 -10.23 -19.43
C ILE A 63 13.30 -11.30 -19.76
N ARG A 64 13.66 -12.25 -20.62
CA ARG A 64 12.79 -13.39 -20.94
C ARG A 64 12.43 -14.19 -19.69
N ALA A 65 13.41 -14.60 -18.90
CA ALA A 65 13.16 -15.34 -17.65
C ALA A 65 12.29 -14.54 -16.66
N PHE A 66 12.48 -13.22 -16.60
CA PHE A 66 11.69 -12.33 -15.75
C PHE A 66 10.20 -12.29 -16.13
N ILE A 67 9.90 -12.28 -17.43
CA ILE A 67 8.53 -12.33 -17.97
C ILE A 67 7.94 -13.74 -17.80
N GLU A 68 8.71 -14.77 -18.12
CA GLU A 68 8.30 -16.18 -18.00
C GLU A 68 7.89 -16.55 -16.57
N ALA A 69 8.53 -15.93 -15.55
CA ALA A 69 8.13 -16.10 -14.15
C ALA A 69 6.65 -15.73 -13.90
N TRP A 70 6.10 -14.73 -14.59
CA TRP A 70 4.67 -14.45 -14.53
C TRP A 70 3.86 -15.40 -15.40
N GLU A 71 4.23 -15.54 -16.68
CA GLU A 71 3.43 -16.26 -17.66
C GLU A 71 3.28 -17.76 -17.34
N GLN A 72 4.33 -18.36 -16.75
CA GLN A 72 4.40 -19.80 -16.49
C GLN A 72 4.26 -20.14 -15.01
N GLU A 73 4.90 -19.36 -14.13
CA GLU A 73 4.95 -19.66 -12.70
C GLU A 73 3.98 -18.81 -11.87
N GLN A 74 3.27 -17.86 -12.50
CA GLN A 74 2.34 -16.94 -11.85
C GLN A 74 3.00 -16.08 -10.75
N ILE A 75 4.31 -15.86 -10.85
CA ILE A 75 5.06 -14.94 -9.97
C ILE A 75 4.90 -13.53 -10.54
N CYS A 76 4.14 -12.70 -9.83
CA CYS A 76 3.95 -11.30 -10.14
C CYS A 76 4.94 -10.43 -9.34
N ILE A 77 5.60 -9.52 -10.05
CA ILE A 77 6.46 -8.51 -9.44
C ILE A 77 5.87 -7.15 -9.78
N SER A 78 5.49 -6.39 -8.76
CA SER A 78 4.86 -5.08 -8.90
C SER A 78 5.66 -3.98 -8.25
N TYR A 79 5.59 -2.79 -8.84
CA TYR A 79 6.20 -1.57 -8.34
C TYR A 79 5.12 -0.53 -8.01
N LEU A 80 5.33 0.22 -6.92
CA LEU A 80 4.48 1.32 -6.52
C LEU A 80 5.33 2.46 -5.97
N GLN A 81 5.03 3.69 -6.41
CA GLN A 81 5.59 4.89 -5.83
C GLN A 81 4.50 5.69 -5.11
N LEU A 82 4.79 6.11 -3.88
CA LEU A 82 3.90 6.90 -3.02
C LEU A 82 4.67 8.10 -2.45
N LYS A 83 3.95 9.04 -1.84
CA LYS A 83 4.55 10.08 -1.01
C LYS A 83 4.24 9.78 0.46
N SER A 84 5.22 9.76 1.35
CA SER A 84 4.96 9.54 2.78
C SER A 84 4.05 10.62 3.36
N SER A 85 3.35 10.28 4.45
CA SER A 85 2.36 11.17 5.08
C SER A 85 1.22 11.57 4.13
N THR A 86 0.96 10.74 3.12
CA THR A 86 -0.29 10.76 2.35
C THR A 86 -1.17 9.60 2.77
N ARG A 87 -2.48 9.74 2.59
CA ARG A 87 -3.46 8.70 2.83
C ARG A 87 -3.03 7.37 2.19
N GLU A 88 -2.63 7.42 0.92
CA GLU A 88 -2.22 6.24 0.14
C GLU A 88 -1.03 5.51 0.81
N SER A 89 -0.02 6.26 1.26
CA SER A 89 1.14 5.69 1.94
C SER A 89 0.82 5.03 3.28
N GLU A 90 -0.11 5.63 4.05
CA GLU A 90 -0.50 5.10 5.35
C GLU A 90 -1.37 3.84 5.20
N TRP A 91 -2.29 3.85 4.23
CA TRP A 91 -3.05 2.65 3.85
C TRP A 91 -2.14 1.52 3.38
N PHE A 92 -1.18 1.81 2.51
CA PHE A 92 -0.27 0.80 1.97
C PHE A 92 0.60 0.15 3.05
N ILE A 93 1.14 0.95 3.97
CA ILE A 93 2.03 0.44 5.02
C ILE A 93 1.25 -0.30 6.12
N HIS A 94 0.11 0.24 6.56
CA HIS A 94 -0.60 -0.28 7.73
C HIS A 94 -1.75 -1.24 7.40
N LYS A 95 -2.23 -1.22 6.16
CA LYS A 95 -3.33 -2.06 5.65
C LYS A 95 -3.02 -2.59 4.24
N PRO A 96 -1.85 -3.24 4.02
CA PRO A 96 -1.45 -3.68 2.69
C PRO A 96 -2.47 -4.65 2.05
N HIS A 97 -3.12 -5.52 2.83
CA HIS A 97 -4.17 -6.42 2.34
C HIS A 97 -5.38 -5.71 1.71
N VAL A 98 -5.65 -4.45 2.08
CA VAL A 98 -6.70 -3.63 1.46
C VAL A 98 -6.16 -2.95 0.20
N ALA A 99 -4.94 -2.42 0.27
CA ALA A 99 -4.29 -1.75 -0.85
C ALA A 99 -4.02 -2.69 -2.03
N LEU A 100 -3.46 -3.87 -1.76
CA LEU A 100 -3.13 -4.86 -2.79
C LEU A 100 -4.37 -5.50 -3.43
N ALA A 101 -5.53 -5.47 -2.76
CA ALA A 101 -6.81 -5.93 -3.30
C ALA A 101 -7.43 -5.00 -4.36
N GLY A 102 -6.81 -3.84 -4.65
CA GLY A 102 -7.33 -2.87 -5.61
C GLY A 102 -8.51 -2.05 -5.13
N SER A 103 -8.55 -1.74 -3.83
CA SER A 103 -9.58 -0.88 -3.25
C SER A 103 -9.32 0.61 -3.50
N GLU A 104 -9.13 1.05 -4.76
CA GLU A 104 -8.75 2.43 -5.13
C GLU A 104 -9.68 3.47 -4.50
N LYS A 105 -11.00 3.22 -4.47
CA LYS A 105 -11.98 4.12 -3.83
C LYS A 105 -11.72 4.35 -2.34
N LYS A 106 -11.09 3.38 -1.66
CA LYS A 106 -10.79 3.41 -0.23
C LYS A 106 -9.36 3.88 0.03
N THR A 107 -8.39 3.40 -0.74
CA THR A 107 -6.97 3.62 -0.47
C THR A 107 -6.37 4.77 -1.27
N GLY A 108 -6.99 5.17 -2.37
CA GLY A 108 -6.42 6.09 -3.36
C GLY A 108 -5.33 5.47 -4.24
N ILE A 109 -5.11 4.16 -4.14
CA ILE A 109 -4.11 3.43 -4.94
C ILE A 109 -4.82 2.72 -6.08
N ALA A 110 -4.44 3.07 -7.32
CA ALA A 110 -4.94 2.42 -8.52
C ALA A 110 -4.19 1.10 -8.78
N GLY A 111 -4.91 0.14 -9.36
CA GLY A 111 -4.39 -1.21 -9.64
C GLY A 111 -4.49 -2.16 -8.45
N ASN A 112 -4.02 -3.38 -8.63
CA ASN A 112 -3.99 -4.45 -7.63
C ASN A 112 -2.64 -5.19 -7.74
N ALA A 113 -2.36 -6.12 -6.82
CA ALA A 113 -1.27 -7.07 -6.99
C ALA A 113 -1.83 -8.37 -7.61
N PRO A 114 -1.56 -8.67 -8.90
CA PRO A 114 -1.89 -9.97 -9.48
C PRO A 114 -1.34 -11.11 -8.62
N GLY A 115 -2.12 -12.17 -8.45
CA GLY A 115 -1.74 -13.31 -7.59
C GLY A 115 -1.82 -13.04 -6.08
N PHE A 116 -2.41 -11.92 -5.64
CA PHE A 116 -2.81 -11.75 -4.24
C PHE A 116 -4.24 -12.23 -4.00
N ASP A 117 -4.43 -13.06 -2.99
CA ASP A 117 -5.75 -13.48 -2.51
C ASP A 117 -6.10 -12.84 -1.17
N ALA A 118 -7.35 -12.42 -1.04
CA ALA A 118 -7.87 -11.88 0.20
C ALA A 118 -7.73 -12.89 1.35
N GLY A 119 -7.07 -12.47 2.44
CA GLY A 119 -6.81 -13.31 3.61
C GLY A 119 -5.41 -13.91 3.67
N GLN A 120 -4.60 -13.77 2.62
CA GLN A 120 -3.18 -14.14 2.66
C GLN A 120 -2.39 -13.27 3.64
N SER A 121 -1.42 -13.89 4.31
CA SER A 121 -0.45 -13.16 5.13
C SER A 121 0.53 -12.43 4.22
N ILE A 122 0.87 -11.19 4.59
CA ILE A 122 1.77 -10.33 3.82
C ILE A 122 3.04 -10.08 4.64
N GLY A 123 4.16 -10.63 4.19
CA GLY A 123 5.47 -10.30 4.75
C GLY A 123 5.84 -8.85 4.41
N THR A 124 6.02 -7.99 5.42
CA THR A 124 6.33 -6.57 5.19
C THR A 124 7.68 -6.21 5.78
N PHE A 125 8.58 -5.70 4.95
CA PHE A 125 9.87 -5.16 5.38
C PHE A 125 9.98 -3.67 5.04
N VAL A 126 10.18 -2.82 6.05
CA VAL A 126 10.26 -1.36 5.88
C VAL A 126 11.67 -0.86 6.15
N ILE A 127 12.31 -0.31 5.13
CA ILE A 127 13.63 0.31 5.19
C ILE A 127 13.47 1.80 5.52
N ASN A 128 14.29 2.30 6.44
CA ASN A 128 14.26 3.68 6.93
C ASN A 128 12.93 4.08 7.61
N HIS A 129 12.37 3.20 8.44
CA HIS A 129 11.08 3.42 9.11
C HIS A 129 11.01 4.71 9.96
N HIS A 130 12.13 5.20 10.50
CA HIS A 130 12.16 6.43 11.32
C HIS A 130 11.78 7.73 10.57
N ARG A 131 11.61 7.67 9.23
CA ARG A 131 11.41 8.83 8.36
C ARG A 131 9.96 9.01 7.90
N THR A 132 8.99 8.57 8.71
CA THR A 132 7.56 8.49 8.34
C THR A 132 6.84 9.83 8.19
N LEU A 133 7.26 10.87 8.92
CA LEU A 133 6.50 12.13 9.05
C LEU A 133 6.93 13.25 8.09
N ALA A 134 8.07 13.10 7.41
CA ALA A 134 8.50 14.07 6.40
C ALA A 134 7.91 13.67 5.04
N LEU A 135 7.49 14.65 4.22
CA LEU A 135 7.00 14.42 2.86
C LEU A 135 8.13 13.95 1.93
N ARG A 136 8.28 12.63 1.75
CA ARG A 136 9.37 12.00 0.98
C ARG A 136 8.83 10.92 0.04
N PRO A 137 9.52 10.64 -1.08
CA PRO A 137 9.16 9.51 -1.91
C PRO A 137 9.28 8.19 -1.13
N VAL A 138 8.25 7.37 -1.25
CA VAL A 138 8.20 5.98 -0.77
C VAL A 138 8.13 5.10 -2.01
N ARG A 139 8.97 4.08 -2.08
CA ARG A 139 9.00 3.11 -3.17
C ARG A 139 8.74 1.74 -2.61
N ALA A 140 7.84 1.01 -3.23
CA ALA A 140 7.50 -0.34 -2.83
C ALA A 140 7.71 -1.31 -3.98
N MET A 141 8.25 -2.47 -3.63
CA MET A 141 8.26 -3.65 -4.50
C MET A 141 7.42 -4.71 -3.81
N VAL A 142 6.48 -5.29 -4.56
CA VAL A 142 5.60 -6.35 -4.10
C VAL A 142 5.86 -7.58 -4.96
N VAL A 143 6.03 -8.73 -4.33
CA VAL A 143 6.15 -10.03 -5.00
C VAL A 143 5.03 -10.92 -4.50
N SER A 144 4.29 -11.52 -5.42
CA SER A 144 3.15 -12.40 -5.15
C SER A 144 3.18 -13.61 -6.08
N ASP A 145 2.83 -14.78 -5.58
CA ASP A 145 2.83 -16.04 -6.37
C ASP A 145 1.52 -16.84 -6.23
N GLY A 146 0.42 -16.23 -5.76
CA GLY A 146 -0.83 -16.93 -5.49
C GLY A 146 -0.86 -17.70 -4.16
N SER A 147 0.27 -17.84 -3.47
CA SER A 147 0.36 -18.54 -2.18
C SER A 147 1.00 -17.69 -1.08
N THR A 148 1.95 -16.84 -1.44
CA THR A 148 2.72 -15.98 -0.57
C THR A 148 2.81 -14.58 -1.17
N VAL A 149 2.82 -13.58 -0.30
CA VAL A 149 3.02 -12.19 -0.69
C VAL A 149 4.03 -11.53 0.22
N GLY A 150 5.02 -10.89 -0.39
CA GLY A 150 6.04 -10.09 0.27
C GLY A 150 6.06 -8.67 -0.27
N GLN A 151 6.30 -7.69 0.59
CA GLN A 151 6.56 -6.32 0.19
C GLN A 151 7.80 -5.75 0.88
N ILE A 152 8.60 -5.02 0.10
CA ILE A 152 9.70 -4.21 0.58
C ILE A 152 9.34 -2.75 0.35
N VAL A 153 9.35 -1.95 1.41
CA VAL A 153 9.02 -0.52 1.38
C VAL A 153 10.27 0.28 1.73
N HIS A 154 10.74 1.11 0.79
CA HIS A 154 11.88 1.98 0.97
C HIS A 154 11.44 3.44 1.06
N LYS A 155 11.79 4.11 2.17
CA LYS A 155 11.55 5.55 2.37
C LYS A 155 12.81 6.33 1.99
N GLY A 156 12.71 7.19 0.99
CA GLY A 156 13.83 7.96 0.44
C GLY A 156 14.36 9.07 1.35
N ASP A 157 15.47 9.67 0.94
CA ASP A 157 16.25 10.58 1.78
C ASP A 157 15.84 12.05 1.68
N GLY A 158 14.91 12.38 0.76
CA GLY A 158 14.53 13.75 0.45
C GLY A 158 15.64 14.43 -0.35
N SER A 159 15.47 14.51 -1.66
CA SER A 159 16.27 15.37 -2.55
C SER A 159 15.46 16.62 -2.86
#